data_AF-A0A2V8XJB6-F1
#
_entry.id   AF-A0A2V8XJB6-F1
#
_cell.length_a   1.000
_cell.length_b   1.000
_cell.length_c   1.000
_cell.angle_alpha   90.00
_cell.angle_beta   90.00
_cell.angle_gamma   90.00
#
_symmetry.space_group_name_H-M   'P 1'
#
loop_
_entity.id
_entity.type
_entity.pdbx_description
1 polymer ?
#
loop_
_entity_poly.entity_id
_entity_poly.type
_entity_poly.pdbx_seq_one_letter_code
_entity_poly.pdbx_strand_id
1 'polypeptide(L)'
;MVLLTRKIEFSASHLYHNPNLSAEENRRIFGKCNNPHGHGHNYTLEVTVAGEPNPVTGMVLDLKELKEILEREVMQRMDHRHLNYEVPELAGQIPTCENVARVIWTLLEP
;
A
#
# COMPACT_ATOMS: atom_id res chain seq x y z
N MET A 1 -9.89 18.93 -17.50
CA MET A 1 -9.53 17.84 -16.57
C MET A 1 -8.10 18.02 -16.13
N VAL A 2 -7.83 17.98 -14.83
CA VAL A 2 -6.48 18.05 -14.26
C VAL A 2 -6.22 16.84 -13.37
N LEU A 3 -4.95 16.49 -13.20
CA LEU A 3 -4.49 15.42 -12.31
C LEU A 3 -3.83 16.04 -11.09
N LEU A 4 -4.16 15.52 -9.91
CA LEU A 4 -3.60 15.94 -8.63
C LEU A 4 -3.01 14.73 -7.92
N THR A 5 -1.69 14.75 -7.71
CA THR A 5 -0.97 13.67 -7.02
C THR A 5 -0.56 14.11 -5.63
N ARG A 6 -0.84 13.26 -4.63
CA ARG A 6 -0.33 13.39 -3.27
C ARG A 6 0.60 12.21 -2.98
N LYS A 7 1.81 12.53 -2.54
CA LYS A 7 2.81 11.56 -2.07
C LYS A 7 2.76 11.44 -0.55
N ILE A 8 2.81 10.20 -0.05
CA ILE A 8 3.07 9.88 1.36
C ILE A 8 4.15 8.79 1.45
N GLU A 9 4.72 8.63 2.64
CA GLU A 9 5.69 7.57 2.94
C GLU A 9 5.26 6.84 4.20
N PHE A 10 5.41 5.51 4.21
CA PHE A 10 5.17 4.68 5.39
C PHE A 10 6.22 3.56 5.50
N SER A 11 6.53 3.14 6.71
CA SER A 11 7.53 2.11 6.98
C SER A 11 6.86 0.81 7.35
N ALA A 12 7.13 -0.29 6.64
CA ALA A 12 6.51 -1.57 6.96
C ALA A 12 7.46 -2.74 6.69
N SER A 13 7.26 -3.83 7.44
CA SER A 13 7.98 -5.09 7.27
C SER A 13 7.09 -6.17 6.65
N HIS A 14 7.71 -7.12 5.96
CA HIS A 14 7.01 -8.23 5.32
C HIS A 14 7.91 -9.44 5.01
N LEU A 15 7.26 -10.53 4.63
CA LEU A 15 7.84 -11.77 4.15
C LEU A 15 7.12 -12.22 2.87
N TYR A 16 7.89 -12.58 1.84
CA TYR A 16 7.34 -13.27 0.68
C TYR A 16 7.41 -14.77 0.90
N HIS A 17 6.27 -15.38 1.18
CA HIS A 17 6.17 -16.82 1.40
C HIS A 17 4.82 -17.34 0.92
N ASN A 18 4.85 -18.41 0.13
CA ASN A 18 3.66 -19.16 -0.27
C ASN A 18 3.64 -20.50 0.50
N PRO A 19 2.65 -20.74 1.37
CA PRO A 19 2.57 -21.98 2.14
C PRO A 19 2.29 -23.22 1.29
N ASN A 20 1.83 -23.05 0.04
CA ASN A 20 1.55 -24.15 -0.89
C ASN A 20 2.78 -24.56 -1.72
N LEU A 21 3.93 -23.92 -1.52
CA LEU A 21 5.19 -24.26 -2.21
C LEU A 21 6.18 -24.88 -1.24
N SER A 22 7.07 -25.74 -1.75
CA SER A 22 8.19 -26.24 -0.96
C SER A 22 9.12 -25.10 -0.51
N ALA A 23 9.95 -25.36 0.49
CA ALA A 23 10.95 -24.40 0.96
C ALA A 23 11.98 -24.06 -0.13
N GLU A 24 12.32 -25.02 -0.99
CA GLU A 24 13.24 -24.80 -2.13
C GLU A 24 12.60 -23.91 -3.19
N GLU A 25 11.34 -24.16 -3.55
CA GLU A 25 10.61 -23.33 -4.51
C GLU A 25 10.42 -21.90 -4.00
N ASN A 26 10.06 -21.73 -2.73
CA ASN A 26 9.96 -20.40 -2.12
C ASN A 26 11.28 -19.63 -2.20
N ARG A 27 12.40 -20.28 -1.84
CA ARG A 27 13.73 -19.67 -1.96
C ARG A 27 14.10 -19.35 -3.40
N ARG A 28 13.76 -20.23 -4.36
CA ARG A 28 14.04 -20.02 -5.78
C ARG A 28 13.25 -18.86 -6.38
N ILE A 29 11.98 -18.71 -5.99
CA ILE A 29 11.06 -17.70 -6.54
C ILE A 29 11.27 -16.34 -5.88
N PHE A 30 11.33 -16.29 -4.55
CA PHE A 30 11.34 -15.04 -3.79
C PHE A 30 12.73 -14.63 -3.28
N GLY A 31 13.73 -15.53 -3.36
CA GLY A 31 15.11 -15.23 -3.00
C GLY A 31 15.25 -14.67 -1.59
N LYS A 32 15.95 -13.52 -1.47
CA LYS A 32 16.17 -12.83 -0.19
C LYS A 32 14.87 -12.37 0.48
N CYS A 33 13.81 -12.14 -0.29
CA CYS A 33 12.50 -11.72 0.24
C CYS A 33 11.78 -12.85 0.99
N ASN A 34 12.23 -14.10 0.89
CA ASN A 34 11.76 -15.25 1.68
C ASN A 34 12.56 -15.47 2.98
N ASN A 35 13.30 -14.48 3.47
CA ASN A 35 13.95 -14.55 4.79
C ASN A 35 12.92 -14.89 5.89
N PRO A 36 13.03 -16.00 6.64
CA PRO A 36 12.06 -16.38 7.67
C PRO A 36 11.80 -15.33 8.76
N HIS A 37 12.75 -14.40 8.97
CA HIS A 37 12.61 -13.29 9.90
C HIS A 37 12.07 -12.00 9.27
N GLY A 38 11.68 -12.06 7.99
CA GLY A 38 11.19 -10.92 7.22
C GLY A 38 12.29 -9.94 6.80
N HIS A 39 11.85 -8.83 6.23
CA HIS A 39 12.62 -7.63 5.93
C HIS A 39 11.65 -6.45 5.86
N GLY A 40 12.11 -5.22 5.64
CA GLY A 40 11.22 -4.07 5.56
C GLY A 40 11.70 -2.99 4.61
N HIS A 41 10.80 -2.05 4.33
CA HIS A 41 11.00 -0.93 3.41
C HIS A 41 10.35 0.33 3.95
N ASN A 42 10.90 1.46 3.50
CA ASN A 42 10.20 2.73 3.53
C ASN A 42 9.47 2.87 2.18
N TYR A 43 8.18 2.58 2.17
CA TYR A 43 7.34 2.64 0.98
C TYR A 43 7.03 4.09 0.64
N THR A 44 7.11 4.43 -0.64
CA THR A 44 6.54 5.66 -1.20
C THR A 44 5.23 5.32 -1.89
N LEU A 45 4.14 5.95 -1.48
CA LEU A 45 2.84 5.85 -2.13
C LEU A 45 2.51 7.18 -2.81
N GLU A 46 2.16 7.12 -4.08
CA GLU A 46 1.63 8.24 -4.86
C GLU A 46 0.18 7.96 -5.21
N VAL A 47 -0.74 8.79 -4.73
CA VAL A 47 -2.17 8.71 -5.04
C VAL A 47 -2.54 9.86 -5.95
N THR A 48 -3.09 9.54 -7.11
CA THR A 48 -3.50 10.52 -8.11
C THR A 48 -5.01 10.51 -8.27
N VAL A 49 -5.63 11.68 -8.11
CA VAL A 49 -7.04 11.91 -8.41
C VAL A 49 -7.19 12.76 -9.67
N ALA A 50 -8.27 12.56 -10.40
CA ALA A 50 -8.57 13.26 -11.65
C ALA A 50 -9.94 13.95 -11.55
N GLY A 51 -10.05 15.16 -12.08
CA GLY A 51 -11.34 15.86 -12.15
C GLY A 51 -11.27 17.23 -12.81
N GLU A 52 -12.42 17.87 -12.92
CA GLU A 52 -12.50 19.27 -13.32
C GLU A 52 -12.41 20.17 -12.09
N PRO A 53 -11.58 21.23 -12.10
CA PRO A 53 -11.58 22.23 -11.03
C PRO A 53 -12.99 22.81 -10.84
N ASN A 54 -13.45 22.84 -9.59
CA ASN A 54 -14.70 23.51 -9.24
C ASN A 54 -14.62 25.00 -9.67
N PRO A 55 -15.66 25.55 -10.34
CA PRO A 55 -15.59 26.90 -10.91
C PRO A 55 -15.50 28.04 -9.89
N VAL A 56 -15.84 27.77 -8.62
CA VAL A 56 -15.77 28.74 -7.52
C VAL A 56 -14.45 28.59 -6.75
N THR A 57 -14.06 27.35 -6.42
CA THR A 57 -12.91 27.11 -5.54
C THR A 57 -11.60 26.83 -6.28
N GLY A 58 -11.66 26.46 -7.56
CA GLY A 58 -10.52 26.05 -8.37
C GLY A 58 -9.91 24.70 -7.98
N MET A 59 -10.53 23.95 -7.07
CA MET A 59 -10.02 22.67 -6.57
C MET A 59 -10.74 21.50 -7.23
N VAL A 60 -10.00 20.41 -7.52
CA VAL A 60 -10.60 19.10 -7.84
C VAL A 60 -11.10 18.40 -6.58
N LEU A 61 -10.31 18.50 -5.50
CA LEU A 61 -10.56 17.93 -4.19
C LEU A 61 -9.82 18.80 -3.16
N ASP A 62 -10.35 18.94 -1.95
CA ASP A 62 -9.60 19.54 -0.85
C ASP A 62 -8.39 18.65 -0.49
N LEU A 63 -7.18 19.19 -0.54
CA LEU A 63 -5.96 18.46 -0.19
C LEU A 63 -5.90 18.05 1.29
N LYS A 64 -6.65 18.73 2.17
CA LYS A 64 -6.83 18.33 3.56
C LYS A 64 -7.67 17.07 3.66
N GLU A 65 -8.76 17.00 2.89
CA GLU A 65 -9.60 15.80 2.80
C GLU A 65 -8.80 14.59 2.28
N LEU A 66 -8.02 14.77 1.21
CA LEU A 66 -7.14 13.69 0.71
C LEU A 66 -6.14 13.24 1.78
N LYS A 67 -5.57 14.17 2.54
CA LYS A 67 -4.67 13.82 3.64
C LYS A 67 -5.37 12.97 4.69
N GLU A 68 -6.57 13.35 5.11
CA GLU A 68 -7.33 12.64 6.14
C GLU A 68 -7.76 11.24 5.67
N ILE A 69 -8.10 11.09 4.38
CA ILE A 69 -8.38 9.78 3.77
C ILE A 69 -7.12 8.91 3.79
N LEU A 70 -5.98 9.41 3.29
CA LEU A 70 -4.73 8.63 3.29
C LEU A 70 -4.24 8.27 4.69
N GLU A 71 -4.44 9.16 5.67
CA GLU A 71 -4.13 8.88 7.07
C GLU A 71 -4.94 7.70 7.60
N ARG A 72 -6.26 7.72 7.39
CA ARG A 72 -7.18 6.70 7.89
C ARG A 72 -7.05 5.38 7.15
N GLU A 73 -7.01 5.42 5.83
CA GLU A 73 -7.09 4.21 4.99
C GLU A 73 -5.73 3.58 4.72
N VAL A 74 -4.62 4.33 4.85
CA VAL A 74 -3.28 3.80 4.59
C VAL A 74 -2.40 3.88 5.83
N MET A 75 -2.15 5.07 6.37
CA MET A 75 -1.14 5.25 7.44
C MET A 75 -1.50 4.46 8.70
N GLN A 76 -2.73 4.62 9.20
CA GLN A 76 -3.18 3.92 10.41
C GLN A 76 -3.19 2.39 10.27
N ARG A 77 -3.33 1.89 9.04
CA ARG A 77 -3.41 0.46 8.75
C ARG A 77 -2.04 -0.17 8.50
N MET A 78 -1.12 0.55 7.85
CA MET A 78 0.11 -0.06 7.29
C MET A 78 1.41 0.52 7.86
N ASP A 79 1.41 1.74 8.41
CA ASP A 79 2.64 2.36 8.92
C ASP A 79 3.08 1.70 10.24
N HIS A 80 4.39 1.43 10.35
CA HIS A 80 5.02 0.69 11.43
C HIS A 80 4.41 -0.69 11.71
N ARG A 81 3.92 -1.38 10.66
CA ARG A 81 3.31 -2.72 10.77
C ARG A 81 4.10 -3.80 10.06
N HIS A 82 3.88 -5.04 10.49
CA HIS A 82 4.22 -6.23 9.72
C HIS A 82 3.06 -6.63 8.80
N LEU A 83 3.19 -6.41 7.49
CA LEU A 83 2.11 -6.54 6.50
C LEU A 83 1.44 -7.92 6.47
N ASN A 84 2.20 -9.01 6.69
CA ASN A 84 1.62 -10.36 6.70
C ASN A 84 0.74 -10.65 7.92
N TYR A 85 0.95 -9.95 9.05
CA TYR A 85 0.42 -10.36 10.36
C TYR A 85 -0.50 -9.31 10.98
N GLU A 86 -0.30 -8.03 10.67
CA GLU A 86 -1.03 -6.92 11.28
C GLU A 86 -1.99 -6.21 10.32
N VAL A 87 -2.00 -6.57 9.03
CA VAL A 87 -2.85 -5.94 8.00
C VAL A 87 -3.86 -6.97 7.48
N PRO A 88 -5.10 -7.01 8.01
CA PRO A 88 -6.09 -8.03 7.67
C PRO A 88 -6.42 -8.09 6.17
N GLU A 89 -6.34 -6.98 5.46
CA GLU A 89 -6.62 -6.88 4.03
C GLU A 89 -5.59 -7.63 3.17
N LEU A 90 -4.40 -7.89 3.72
CA LEU A 90 -3.35 -8.70 3.10
C LEU A 90 -3.38 -10.17 3.57
N ALA A 91 -4.32 -10.56 4.43
CA ALA A 91 -4.43 -11.93 4.89
C ALA A 91 -4.63 -12.91 3.72
N GLY A 92 -3.89 -14.01 3.72
CA GLY A 92 -3.91 -15.01 2.65
C GLY A 92 -3.23 -14.58 1.35
N GLN A 93 -2.65 -13.38 1.29
CA GLN A 93 -1.93 -12.86 0.14
C GLN A 93 -0.45 -12.68 0.47
N ILE A 94 0.41 -12.77 -0.54
CA ILE A 94 1.82 -12.40 -0.39
C ILE A 94 1.89 -10.89 -0.56
N PRO A 95 2.46 -10.11 0.39
CA PRO A 95 2.45 -8.64 0.36
C PRO A 95 3.48 -8.09 -0.63
N THR A 96 3.38 -8.50 -1.89
CA THR A 96 4.13 -7.90 -2.99
C THR A 96 3.71 -6.46 -3.21
N CYS A 97 4.57 -5.63 -3.83
CA CYS A 97 4.21 -4.24 -4.11
C CYS A 97 2.90 -4.14 -4.92
N GLU A 98 2.66 -5.07 -5.85
CA GLU A 98 1.44 -5.15 -6.65
C GLU A 98 0.21 -5.47 -5.80
N ASN A 99 0.32 -6.43 -4.87
CA ASN A 99 -0.81 -6.78 -4.00
C ASN A 99 -1.09 -5.69 -2.97
N VAL A 100 -0.05 -5.03 -2.43
CA VAL A 100 -0.19 -3.86 -1.55
C VAL A 100 -0.87 -2.71 -2.31
N ALA A 101 -0.43 -2.40 -3.54
CA ALA A 101 -1.04 -1.37 -4.37
C ALA A 101 -2.53 -1.67 -4.67
N ARG A 102 -2.87 -2.93 -4.99
CA ARG A 102 -4.26 -3.35 -5.21
C ARG A 102 -5.11 -3.18 -3.95
N VAL A 103 -4.61 -3.58 -2.78
CA VAL A 103 -5.32 -3.40 -1.51
C VAL A 103 -5.54 -1.91 -1.21
N ILE A 104 -4.50 -1.09 -1.34
CA ILE A 104 -4.62 0.36 -1.15
C ILE A 104 -5.63 0.96 -2.12
N TRP A 105 -5.63 0.54 -3.39
CA TRP A 105 -6.65 0.96 -4.35
C TRP A 105 -8.06 0.64 -3.86
N THR A 106 -8.34 -0.60 -3.45
CA THR A 106 -9.66 -1.00 -2.94
C THR A 106 -10.06 -0.24 -1.68
N LEU A 107 -9.10 0.13 -0.82
CA LEU A 107 -9.37 0.93 0.38
C LEU A 107 -9.70 2.40 0.08
N LEU A 108 -9.21 2.92 -1.06
CA LEU A 108 -9.43 4.30 -1.50
C LEU A 108 -10.55 4.45 -2.52
N GLU A 109 -11.06 3.33 -3.06
CA GLU A 109 -12.17 3.33 -4.01
C GLU A 109 -13.44 3.88 -3.32
N PRO A 110 -14.14 4.86 -3.93
CA PRO A 110 -15.35 5.47 -3.36
C PRO A 110 -16.53 4.51 -3.17
#